data_AF-A0A6G3Z410-F1
#
_entry.id   AF-A0A6G3Z410-F1
#
_cell.length_a   1.000
_cell.length_b   1.000
_cell.length_c   1.000
_cell.angle_alpha   90.00
_cell.angle_beta   90.00
_cell.angle_gamma   90.00
#
_symmetry.space_group_name_H-M   'P 1'
#
loop_
_entity.id
_entity.type
_entity.pdbx_description
1 polymer ?
#
loop_
_entity_poly.entity_id
_entity_poly.type
_entity_poly.pdbx_seq_one_letter_code
_entity_poly.pdbx_strand_id
1 'polypeptide(L)'
;MIKALARHHGYQVMVADVERREGHSGHTHDLYGIIDVQVIQGHFARGIQVCGTDWQPHIEKFRDDRILSCKCWLGSPFRTLELWGWRKVCARKKDGKRSAQKVWMPRVQLVTWEFLQGEEEPWMIDPLTQHDALWAYQ
;
A
#
# COMPACT_ATOMS: atom_id res chain seq x y z
N MET A 1 11.45 3.11 1.30
CA MET A 1 11.10 3.27 -0.14
C MET A 1 10.12 4.41 -0.36
N ILE A 2 8.94 4.42 0.28
CA ILE A 2 7.91 5.48 0.11
C ILE A 2 8.46 6.89 0.40
N LYS A 3 9.20 7.09 1.50
CA LYS A 3 9.87 8.37 1.82
C LYS A 3 10.96 8.79 0.80
N ALA A 4 11.55 7.84 0.07
CA ALA A 4 12.52 8.15 -0.97
C ALA A 4 11.82 8.63 -2.25
N LEU A 5 10.68 8.02 -2.58
CA LEU A 5 9.78 8.46 -3.65
C LEU A 5 9.31 9.91 -3.42
N ALA A 6 8.86 10.25 -2.21
CA ALA A 6 8.41 11.62 -1.91
C ALA A 6 9.52 12.68 -2.03
N ARG A 7 10.77 12.34 -1.67
CA ARG A 7 11.92 13.23 -1.86
C ARG A 7 12.24 13.51 -3.32
N HIS A 8 11.94 12.56 -4.22
CA HIS A 8 12.15 12.71 -5.65
C HIS A 8 11.13 13.65 -6.32
N HIS A 9 9.93 13.82 -5.73
CA HIS A 9 8.85 14.64 -6.29
C HIS A 9 8.86 16.13 -5.85
N GLY A 10 9.94 16.61 -5.21
CA GLY A 10 10.14 18.03 -4.91
C GLY A 10 8.99 18.69 -4.13
N TYR A 11 8.93 18.51 -2.81
CA TYR A 11 7.97 19.15 -1.87
C TYR A 11 6.46 19.02 -2.15
N GLN A 12 6.02 18.49 -3.30
CA GLN A 12 4.61 18.34 -3.65
C GLN A 12 3.92 17.19 -2.93
N VAL A 13 4.71 16.29 -2.33
CA VAL A 13 4.23 15.10 -1.64
C VAL A 13 4.78 15.10 -0.21
N MET A 14 3.86 15.12 0.76
CA MET A 14 4.19 14.90 2.17
C MET A 14 4.03 13.43 2.50
N VAL A 15 5.00 12.86 3.22
CA VAL A 15 4.93 11.48 3.71
C VAL A 15 5.27 11.46 5.18
N ALA A 16 4.38 10.87 5.97
CA ALA A 16 4.59 10.66 7.39
C ALA A 16 4.43 9.17 7.71
N ASP A 17 5.34 8.64 8.53
CA ASP A 17 5.02 7.44 9.29
C ASP A 17 4.03 7.88 10.35
N VAL A 18 2.88 7.23 10.37
CA VAL A 18 1.81 7.50 11.33
C VAL A 18 1.67 6.36 12.33
N GLU A 19 2.51 5.31 12.19
CA GLU A 19 2.77 4.35 13.24
C GLU A 19 3.47 5.00 14.45
N ARG A 20 2.99 4.70 15.65
CA ARG A 20 3.61 5.14 16.90
C ARG A 20 4.02 3.94 17.73
N ARG A 21 5.31 3.88 18.08
CA ARG A 21 5.84 2.89 19.01
C ARG A 21 5.78 3.40 20.44
N GLU A 22 5.15 2.64 21.34
CA GLU A 22 5.16 2.91 22.77
C GLU A 22 6.44 2.39 23.42
N GLY A 23 7.17 3.27 24.12
CA GLY A 23 8.46 2.94 24.72
C GLY A 23 8.39 1.97 25.91
N HIS A 24 7.24 1.84 26.56
CA HIS A 24 7.08 1.02 27.76
C HIS A 24 6.51 -0.37 27.45
N SER A 25 5.46 -0.44 26.62
CA SER A 25 4.80 -1.69 26.26
C SER A 25 5.45 -2.40 25.07
N GLY A 26 6.22 -1.67 24.26
CA GLY A 26 6.79 -2.17 23.01
C GLY A 26 5.75 -2.34 21.90
N HIS A 27 4.49 -1.98 22.15
CA HIS A 27 3.43 -2.03 21.14
C HIS A 27 3.58 -0.91 20.11
N THR A 28 3.25 -1.24 18.87
CA THR A 28 3.13 -0.27 17.78
C THR A 28 1.65 -0.05 17.50
N HIS A 29 1.26 1.21 17.39
CA HIS A 29 -0.10 1.62 17.06
C HIS A 29 -0.12 2.26 15.69
N ASP A 30 -0.83 1.62 14.77
CA ASP A 30 -1.06 2.13 13.43
C ASP A 30 -2.17 3.20 13.48
N LEU A 31 -2.15 4.16 12.57
CA LEU A 31 -3.22 5.16 12.47
C LEU A 31 -4.55 4.44 12.14
N TYR A 32 -5.55 4.64 13.00
CA TYR A 32 -6.85 3.93 12.97
C TYR A 32 -6.74 2.39 12.99
N GLY A 33 -5.56 1.85 13.32
CA GLY A 33 -5.25 0.43 13.29
C GLY A 33 -5.10 -0.17 11.88
N ILE A 34 -4.98 0.65 10.82
CA ILE A 34 -4.99 0.21 9.40
C ILE A 34 -4.04 1.00 8.48
N ILE A 35 -3.32 1.99 8.99
CA ILE A 35 -2.41 2.83 8.20
C ILE A 35 -1.10 2.99 8.96
N ASP A 36 -0.01 2.48 8.38
CA ASP A 36 1.35 2.67 8.91
C ASP A 36 1.96 3.97 8.39
N VAL A 37 1.66 4.30 7.12
CA VAL A 37 2.21 5.46 6.40
C VAL A 37 1.08 6.24 5.75
N GLN A 38 1.10 7.56 5.91
CA GLN A 38 0.20 8.46 5.21
C GLN A 38 0.97 9.31 4.19
N VAL A 39 0.43 9.39 2.98
CA VAL A 39 0.92 10.24 1.91
C VAL A 39 -0.13 11.29 1.59
N ILE A 40 0.27 12.56 1.49
CA ILE A 40 -0.61 13.69 1.16
C ILE A 40 -0.03 14.44 -0.03
N GLN A 41 -0.87 14.73 -1.02
CA GLN A 41 -0.55 15.54 -2.18
C GLN A 41 -1.75 16.40 -2.57
N GLY A 42 -1.65 17.71 -2.37
CA GLY A 42 -2.81 18.59 -2.54
C GLY A 42 -3.97 18.16 -1.64
N HIS A 43 -5.12 17.86 -2.24
CA HIS A 43 -6.33 17.39 -1.54
C HIS A 43 -6.39 15.86 -1.37
N PHE A 44 -5.46 15.12 -1.98
CA PHE A 44 -5.46 13.66 -1.95
C PHE A 44 -4.70 13.13 -0.74
N ALA A 45 -5.29 12.16 -0.05
CA ALA A 45 -4.67 11.45 1.06
C ALA A 45 -4.67 9.94 0.80
N ARG A 46 -3.50 9.32 0.87
CA ARG A 46 -3.32 7.89 0.70
C ARG A 46 -2.85 7.26 1.99
N GLY A 47 -3.63 6.33 2.51
CA GLY A 47 -3.25 5.46 3.60
C GLY A 47 -2.52 4.24 3.04
N ILE A 48 -1.39 3.88 3.61
CA ILE A 48 -0.62 2.71 3.23
C ILE A 48 -0.42 1.84 4.46
N GLN A 49 -0.88 0.61 4.39
CA GLN A 49 -0.44 -0.46 5.28
C GLN A 49 0.74 -1.17 4.62
N VAL A 50 1.83 -1.34 5.36
CA VAL A 50 3.01 -2.06 4.92
C VAL A 50 3.05 -3.41 5.61
N CYS A 51 3.11 -4.46 4.81
CA CYS A 51 3.37 -5.82 5.24
C CYS A 51 4.69 -6.30 4.63
N GLY A 52 5.38 -7.22 5.30
CA GLY A 52 6.54 -7.90 4.71
C GLY A 52 6.09 -8.89 3.64
N THR A 53 6.11 -10.17 4.01
CA THR A 53 5.56 -11.27 3.22
C THR A 53 4.18 -11.72 3.69
N ASP A 54 3.76 -11.29 4.88
CA ASP A 54 2.54 -11.75 5.57
C ASP A 54 1.32 -11.00 5.08
N TRP A 55 1.01 -11.22 3.81
CA TRP A 55 0.01 -10.47 3.06
C TRP A 55 -1.43 -10.71 3.53
N GLN A 56 -1.80 -11.98 3.68
CA GLN A 56 -3.17 -12.39 3.97
C GLN A 56 -3.67 -11.88 5.34
N PRO A 57 -2.89 -11.97 6.44
CA PRO A 57 -3.28 -11.40 7.72
C PRO A 57 -3.56 -9.88 7.67
N HIS A 58 -2.87 -9.14 6.78
CA HIS A 58 -3.11 -7.70 6.64
C HIS A 58 -4.37 -7.40 5.83
N ILE A 59 -4.77 -8.27 4.89
CA ILE A 59 -6.10 -8.19 4.27
C ILE A 59 -7.19 -8.46 5.31
N GLU A 60 -7.01 -9.47 6.15
CA GLU A 60 -7.98 -9.84 7.20
C GLU A 60 -8.21 -8.70 8.19
N LYS A 61 -7.13 -7.98 8.58
CA LYS A 61 -7.25 -6.75 9.39
C LYS A 61 -8.23 -5.73 8.79
N PHE A 62 -8.26 -5.57 7.46
CA PHE A 62 -9.17 -4.63 6.81
C PHE A 62 -10.62 -5.13 6.77
N ARG A 63 -10.82 -6.45 6.72
CA ARG A 63 -12.15 -7.08 6.56
C ARG A 63 -12.90 -7.25 7.88
N ASP A 64 -12.19 -7.62 8.95
CA ASP A 64 -12.83 -8.01 10.20
C ASP A 64 -12.54 -6.98 11.29
N ASP A 65 -11.30 -6.98 11.80
CA ASP A 65 -10.91 -6.24 13.00
C ASP A 65 -11.10 -4.73 12.89
N ARG A 66 -10.98 -4.17 11.68
CA ARG A 66 -10.93 -2.72 11.44
C ARG A 66 -11.79 -2.28 10.25
N ILE A 67 -12.83 -3.04 9.92
CA ILE A 67 -13.74 -2.73 8.80
C ILE A 67 -14.38 -1.35 8.92
N LEU A 68 -14.71 -0.91 10.15
CA LEU A 68 -15.27 0.42 10.40
C LEU A 68 -14.27 1.53 10.04
N SER A 69 -13.00 1.39 10.47
CA SER A 69 -11.94 2.33 10.10
C SER A 69 -11.76 2.40 8.58
N CYS A 70 -11.77 1.25 7.91
CA CYS A 70 -11.65 1.18 6.45
C CYS A 70 -12.82 1.89 5.77
N LYS A 71 -14.05 1.62 6.20
CA LYS A 71 -15.26 2.29 5.68
C LYS A 71 -15.20 3.80 5.85
N CYS A 72 -14.87 4.28 7.04
CA CYS A 72 -14.77 5.72 7.30
C CYS A 72 -13.69 6.39 6.46
N TRP A 73 -12.54 5.73 6.29
CA TRP A 73 -11.45 6.23 5.46
C TRP A 73 -11.83 6.28 3.98
N LEU A 74 -12.30 5.16 3.42
CA LEU A 74 -12.66 5.03 2.01
C LEU A 74 -13.92 5.83 1.63
N GLY A 75 -14.84 6.04 2.57
CA GLY A 75 -16.01 6.90 2.37
C GLY A 75 -15.69 8.40 2.39
N SER A 76 -14.48 8.79 2.77
CA SER A 76 -14.06 10.20 2.74
C SER A 76 -13.57 10.58 1.34
N PRO A 77 -13.99 11.74 0.79
CA PRO A 77 -13.52 12.19 -0.52
C PRO A 77 -11.99 12.28 -0.61
N PHE A 78 -11.47 12.00 -1.80
CA PHE A 78 -10.05 12.10 -2.15
C PHE A 78 -9.12 11.21 -1.31
N ARG A 79 -9.64 10.09 -0.79
CA ARG A 79 -8.85 9.12 -0.02
C ARG A 79 -8.70 7.79 -0.74
N THR A 80 -7.52 7.21 -0.64
CA THR A 80 -7.25 5.82 -1.05
C THR A 80 -6.57 5.05 0.07
N LEU A 81 -6.73 3.73 0.06
CA LEU A 81 -6.04 2.82 0.98
C LEU A 81 -5.31 1.76 0.15
N GLU A 82 -4.04 1.52 0.46
CA GLU A 82 -3.20 0.56 -0.25
C GLU A 82 -2.51 -0.39 0.72
N LEU A 83 -2.40 -1.66 0.34
CA LEU A 83 -1.54 -2.64 1.00
C LEU A 83 -0.26 -2.81 0.19
N TRP A 84 0.87 -2.59 0.83
CA TRP A 84 2.19 -2.71 0.25
C TRP A 84 2.93 -3.87 0.89
N GLY A 85 3.64 -4.65 0.10
CA GLY A 85 4.51 -5.70 0.62
C GLY A 85 5.46 -6.22 -0.43
N TRP A 86 6.06 -7.37 -0.16
CA TRP A 86 7.14 -7.92 -0.98
C TRP A 86 6.82 -9.32 -1.47
N ARG A 87 7.17 -9.58 -2.73
CA ARG A 87 7.10 -10.92 -3.32
C ARG A 87 8.37 -11.24 -4.09
N LYS A 88 8.71 -12.52 -4.14
CA LYS A 88 9.76 -13.02 -5.03
C LYS A 88 9.14 -13.34 -6.38
N VAL A 89 9.67 -12.74 -7.45
CA VAL A 89 9.29 -13.07 -8.84
C VAL A 89 10.50 -13.57 -9.60
N CYS A 90 10.28 -14.37 -10.64
CA CYS A 90 11.34 -14.73 -11.57
C CYS A 90 11.81 -13.48 -12.33
N ALA A 91 13.12 -13.21 -12.31
CA ALA A 91 13.71 -12.14 -13.11
C ALA A 91 13.46 -12.41 -14.59
N ARG A 92 13.43 -11.35 -15.41
CA ARG A 92 13.42 -11.50 -16.87
C ARG A 92 14.85 -11.46 -17.40
N LYS A 93 15.14 -12.36 -18.35
CA LYS A 93 16.36 -12.33 -19.16
C LYS A 93 16.27 -11.21 -20.19
N LYS A 94 17.40 -10.88 -20.84
CA LYS A 94 17.45 -9.87 -21.93
C LYS A 94 16.51 -10.21 -23.10
N ASP A 95 16.23 -11.50 -23.32
CA ASP A 95 15.31 -12.00 -24.35
C ASP A 95 13.84 -12.01 -23.89
N GLY A 96 13.52 -11.44 -22.73
CA GLY A 96 12.18 -11.38 -22.16
C GLY A 96 11.70 -12.67 -21.49
N LYS A 97 12.43 -13.78 -21.58
CA LYS A 97 12.05 -15.06 -20.95
C LYS A 97 12.27 -15.00 -19.43
N ARG A 98 11.50 -15.81 -18.70
CA ARG A 98 11.67 -15.96 -17.25
C ARG A 98 13.01 -16.63 -16.94
N SER A 99 13.76 -16.06 -16.01
CA SER A 99 14.96 -16.63 -15.41
C SER A 99 14.60 -17.52 -14.22
N ALA A 100 15.48 -18.46 -13.86
CA ALA A 100 15.38 -19.18 -12.59
C ALA A 100 15.76 -18.30 -11.38
N GLN A 101 16.49 -17.19 -11.63
CA GLN A 101 16.84 -16.23 -10.60
C GLN A 101 15.58 -15.52 -10.08
N LYS A 102 15.41 -15.50 -8.76
CA LYS A 102 14.34 -14.76 -8.09
C LYS A 102 14.83 -13.37 -7.69
N VAL A 103 14.00 -12.36 -7.91
CA VAL A 103 14.21 -10.98 -7.46
C VAL A 103 13.04 -10.54 -6.61
N TRP A 104 13.31 -9.73 -5.60
CA TRP A 104 12.26 -9.12 -4.79
C TRP A 104 11.64 -7.97 -5.57
N MET A 105 10.31 -8.02 -5.68
CA MET A 105 9.51 -6.95 -6.26
C MET A 105 8.44 -6.52 -5.27
N PRO A 106 8.03 -5.24 -5.30
CA PRO A 106 6.90 -4.81 -4.52
C PRO A 106 5.64 -5.55 -4.99
N ARG A 107 4.74 -5.77 -4.04
CA ARG A 107 3.35 -6.16 -4.27
C ARG A 107 2.51 -5.02 -3.72
N VAL A 108 1.69 -4.42 -4.56
CA VAL A 108 0.80 -3.32 -4.18
C VAL A 108 -0.63 -3.70 -4.55
N GLN A 109 -1.56 -3.45 -3.64
CA GLN A 109 -2.99 -3.68 -3.82
C GLN A 109 -3.76 -2.44 -3.38
N LEU A 110 -4.62 -1.96 -4.27
CA LEU A 110 -5.62 -0.96 -3.91
C LEU A 110 -6.73 -1.64 -3.11
N VAL A 111 -7.09 -1.07 -1.97
CA VAL A 111 -8.17 -1.55 -1.13
C VAL A 111 -9.43 -0.77 -1.49
N THR A 112 -10.32 -1.40 -2.24
CA THR A 112 -11.65 -0.90 -2.61
C THR A 112 -12.72 -1.52 -1.72
N TRP A 113 -13.95 -1.01 -1.78
CA TRP A 113 -15.05 -1.60 -1.03
C TRP A 113 -15.39 -3.00 -1.56
N GLU A 114 -15.39 -3.12 -2.88
CA GLU A 114 -15.64 -4.34 -3.64
C GLU A 114 -14.58 -5.41 -3.32
N PHE A 115 -13.30 -5.01 -3.24
CA PHE A 115 -12.22 -5.90 -2.80
C PHE A 115 -12.43 -6.43 -1.37
N LEU A 116 -12.88 -5.57 -0.46
CA LEU A 116 -13.16 -5.97 0.93
C LEU A 116 -14.34 -6.94 1.02
N GLN A 117 -15.34 -6.80 0.15
CA GLN A 117 -16.47 -7.72 0.02
C GLN A 117 -16.11 -9.03 -0.70
N GLY A 118 -14.92 -9.12 -1.31
CA GLY A 118 -14.49 -10.28 -2.08
C GLY A 118 -15.08 -10.33 -3.49
N GLU A 119 -15.59 -9.20 -3.98
CA GLU A 119 -16.21 -9.06 -5.29
C GLU A 119 -15.17 -8.71 -6.38
N GLU A 120 -13.98 -8.24 -5.97
CA GLU A 120 -12.83 -8.01 -6.85
C GLU A 120 -11.64 -8.91 -6.50
N GLU A 121 -11.04 -9.48 -7.54
CA GLU A 121 -9.75 -10.15 -7.42
C GLU A 121 -8.63 -9.15 -7.10
N PRO A 122 -7.57 -9.55 -6.38
CA PRO A 122 -6.46 -8.67 -6.04
C PRO A 122 -5.75 -8.14 -7.30
N TRP A 123 -6.03 -6.91 -7.71
CA TRP A 123 -5.27 -6.20 -8.74
C TRP A 123 -3.85 -5.91 -8.25
N MET A 124 -2.88 -6.65 -8.78
CA MET A 124 -1.47 -6.35 -8.53
C MET A 124 -1.03 -5.20 -9.42
N ILE A 125 -0.82 -4.02 -8.83
CA ILE A 125 -0.13 -2.94 -9.50
C ILE A 125 1.35 -3.32 -9.58
N ASP A 126 1.90 -3.39 -10.80
CA ASP A 126 3.34 -3.45 -10.99
C ASP A 126 3.88 -2.01 -10.98
N PRO A 127 4.58 -1.59 -9.91
CA PRO A 127 5.04 -0.21 -9.79
C PRO A 127 6.09 0.16 -10.84
N LEU A 128 6.64 -0.80 -11.59
CA LEU A 128 7.59 -0.53 -12.67
C LEU A 128 6.91 -0.29 -14.03
N THR A 129 5.66 -0.70 -14.23
CA THR A 129 4.93 -0.55 -15.50
C THR A 129 3.80 0.46 -15.46
N GLN A 130 3.48 1.01 -14.29
CA GLN A 130 2.41 2.01 -14.11
C GLN A 130 2.84 3.26 -13.36
N HIS A 131 4.11 3.68 -13.47
CA HIS A 131 4.55 4.96 -12.90
C HIS A 131 3.69 6.14 -13.43
N ASP A 132 3.05 5.97 -14.59
CA ASP A 132 2.13 6.94 -15.21
C ASP A 132 0.63 6.59 -15.08
N ALA A 133 0.25 5.31 -14.91
CA ALA A 133 -1.18 4.91 -14.96
C ALA A 133 -1.93 5.10 -13.64
N LEU A 134 -1.23 5.12 -12.49
CA LEU A 134 -1.85 5.47 -11.20
C LEU A 134 -2.25 6.96 -11.11
N TRP A 135 -1.83 7.78 -12.07
CA TRP A 135 -2.23 9.18 -12.25
C TRP A 135 -3.31 9.36 -13.32
N ALA A 136 -3.64 8.31 -14.08
CA ALA A 136 -4.60 8.37 -15.18
C ALA A 136 -6.06 8.17 -14.74
N TYR A 137 -6.30 7.92 -13.44
CA TYR A 137 -7.63 7.91 -12.83
C TYR A 137 -7.96 9.26 -12.14
N GLN A 138 -7.35 10.36 -12.63
CA GLN A 138 -7.73 11.74 -12.31
C GLN A 138 -8.74 12.26 -13.33
#